data_AF-W6KTX7-F1
#
_entry.id   AF-W6KTX7-F1
#
_cell.length_a   1.000
_cell.length_b   1.000
_cell.length_c   1.000
_cell.angle_alpha   90.00
_cell.angle_beta   90.00
_cell.angle_gamma   90.00
#
_symmetry.space_group_name_H-M   'P 1'
#
loop_
_entity.id
_entity.type
_entity.pdbx_description
1 polymer ?
#
loop_
_entity_poly.entity_id
_entity_poly.type
_entity_poly.pdbx_seq_one_letter_code
_entity_poly.pdbx_strand_id
1 'polypeptide(L)'
;MSRGQAFAVIEARQRREAFMREFEASQASELRQKLNVEWELKGNAKIYQKELFRVLDKVEARHNDTLVERRKRLADLLCREQAQYDHMLANLTETDGQRRERLIRKAKELRARREEERRADIAQRTDRLFREKIDQLREAESRLKVMQVSDARFSQLEEAKRRRENEAEEDAFFAQQAMEAQRLAIERTQRDLEVAYVSGEKLKRDLAAQVEGNAMRKSQAAEEQQRENEEFKRLVHEEHVQEMQKRAARRQAQCKLAQEMKELNETLQRARKEEYDRLQQEDKELLDSILAELAEEKLQQQEAKREAIRERQAEWDDLQRQLAQVKHDEHANDQLWVEANNREWEKREARWRADQAKRDELLRHILEVRRQQVREVQQRRRDDAAARKRDYEEVVLASTKDDGAGEAARQRRARAHENQDFLREQINQRAAREQAERMEKQRCLTDQQSLVALYKDSVEKEIQNLETAKPARYKDVPLLPPHQRNRPF
;
A
#
# COMPACT_ATOMS: atom_id res chain seq x y z
N MET A 1 111.15 -138.85 -77.36
CA MET A 1 111.39 -138.58 -75.93
C MET A 1 110.26 -139.20 -75.13
N SER A 2 110.57 -140.07 -74.16
CA SER A 2 109.60 -140.96 -73.50
C SER A 2 108.55 -140.19 -72.66
N ARG A 3 107.29 -140.67 -72.70
CA ARG A 3 106.10 -140.09 -72.04
C ARG A 3 106.18 -139.99 -70.51
N GLY A 4 107.17 -140.60 -69.86
CA GLY A 4 107.28 -140.61 -68.39
C GLY A 4 107.78 -139.32 -67.73
N GLN A 5 108.65 -138.54 -68.38
CA GLN A 5 109.26 -137.34 -67.74
C GLN A 5 108.34 -136.10 -67.73
N ALA A 6 107.33 -136.03 -68.59
CA ALA A 6 106.46 -134.85 -68.67
C ALA A 6 105.43 -134.77 -67.53
N PHE A 7 105.03 -135.90 -66.94
CA PHE A 7 103.99 -135.92 -65.91
C PHE A 7 104.45 -135.42 -64.54
N ALA A 8 105.70 -135.69 -64.13
CA ALA A 8 106.19 -135.33 -62.80
C ALA A 8 106.35 -133.81 -62.57
N VAL A 9 106.68 -133.05 -63.62
CA VAL A 9 106.82 -131.58 -63.53
C VAL A 9 105.46 -130.89 -63.33
N ILE A 10 104.40 -131.47 -63.91
CA ILE A 10 103.03 -130.94 -63.80
C ILE A 10 102.53 -131.08 -62.37
N GLU A 11 102.81 -132.22 -61.71
CA GLU A 11 102.34 -132.50 -60.36
C GLU A 11 102.99 -131.58 -59.30
N ALA A 12 104.30 -131.32 -59.41
CA ALA A 12 105.02 -130.43 -58.49
C ALA A 12 104.50 -128.98 -58.57
N ARG A 13 104.14 -128.51 -59.76
CA ARG A 13 103.53 -127.21 -59.97
C ARG A 13 102.15 -127.12 -59.30
N GLN A 14 101.32 -128.15 -59.47
CA GLN A 14 99.98 -128.18 -58.88
C GLN A 14 100.01 -128.09 -57.34
N ARG A 15 100.98 -128.72 -56.67
CA ARG A 15 101.11 -128.63 -55.20
C ARG A 15 101.49 -127.24 -54.70
N ARG A 16 102.39 -126.54 -55.40
CA ARG A 16 102.81 -125.18 -55.02
C ARG A 16 101.68 -124.17 -55.25
N GLU A 17 100.94 -124.33 -56.34
CA GLU A 17 99.74 -123.54 -56.61
C GLU A 17 98.66 -123.77 -55.55
N ALA A 18 98.49 -125.00 -55.04
CA ALA A 18 97.55 -125.28 -53.95
C ALA A 18 97.93 -124.57 -52.63
N PHE A 19 99.20 -124.63 -52.21
CA PHE A 19 99.64 -123.98 -50.97
C PHE A 19 99.52 -122.44 -51.02
N MET A 20 99.91 -121.82 -52.15
CA MET A 20 99.75 -120.37 -52.31
C MET A 20 98.29 -119.93 -52.24
N ARG A 21 97.37 -120.73 -52.81
CA ARG A 21 95.93 -120.47 -52.70
C ARG A 21 95.43 -120.51 -51.25
N GLU A 22 95.92 -121.45 -50.44
CA GLU A 22 95.54 -121.55 -49.02
C GLU A 22 96.06 -120.37 -48.18
N PHE A 23 97.30 -119.94 -48.41
CA PHE A 23 97.89 -118.80 -47.71
C PHE A 23 97.23 -117.46 -48.08
N GLU A 24 96.97 -117.24 -49.37
CA GLU A 24 96.22 -116.07 -49.83
C GLU A 24 94.80 -116.06 -49.25
N ALA A 25 94.17 -117.24 -49.09
CA ALA A 25 92.86 -117.35 -48.46
C ALA A 25 92.88 -116.98 -46.96
N SER A 26 93.91 -117.35 -46.21
CA SER A 26 94.00 -117.02 -44.78
C SER A 26 94.29 -115.53 -44.55
N GLN A 27 95.21 -114.92 -45.29
CA GLN A 27 95.47 -113.48 -45.20
C GLN A 27 94.25 -112.64 -45.62
N ALA A 28 93.57 -113.07 -46.68
CA ALA A 28 92.32 -112.44 -47.08
C ALA A 28 91.26 -112.52 -45.96
N SER A 29 91.24 -113.61 -45.18
CA SER A 29 90.35 -113.74 -44.01
C SER A 29 90.71 -112.74 -42.90
N GLU A 30 91.98 -112.61 -42.52
CA GLU A 30 92.40 -111.68 -41.46
C GLU A 30 92.18 -110.20 -41.81
N LEU A 31 92.47 -109.81 -43.06
CA LEU A 31 92.20 -108.45 -43.54
C LEU A 31 90.71 -108.14 -43.53
N ARG A 32 89.86 -109.11 -43.91
CA ARG A 32 88.40 -108.98 -43.79
C ARG A 32 87.97 -108.78 -42.34
N GLN A 33 88.57 -109.48 -41.38
CA GLN A 33 88.24 -109.31 -39.96
C GLN A 33 88.61 -107.92 -39.43
N LYS A 34 89.81 -107.40 -39.74
CA LYS A 34 90.20 -106.03 -39.32
C LYS A 34 89.32 -104.96 -39.92
N LEU A 35 88.99 -105.10 -41.21
CA LEU A 35 88.09 -104.19 -41.90
C LEU A 35 86.69 -104.21 -41.25
N ASN A 36 86.21 -105.38 -40.83
CA ASN A 36 84.94 -105.50 -40.10
C ASN A 36 84.99 -104.76 -38.75
N VAL A 37 86.05 -104.92 -37.96
CA VAL A 37 86.17 -104.24 -36.65
C VAL A 37 86.26 -102.72 -36.78
N GLU A 38 87.04 -102.20 -37.72
CA GLU A 38 87.09 -100.75 -37.97
C GLU A 38 85.75 -100.20 -38.47
N TRP A 39 85.06 -100.98 -39.30
CA TRP A 39 83.73 -100.66 -39.77
C TRP A 39 82.73 -100.60 -38.61
N GLU A 40 82.80 -101.53 -37.66
CA GLU A 40 81.98 -101.53 -36.45
C GLU A 40 82.26 -100.31 -35.57
N LEU A 41 83.52 -99.96 -35.31
CA LEU A 41 83.88 -98.80 -34.47
C LEU A 41 83.44 -97.47 -35.09
N LYS A 42 83.70 -97.27 -36.39
CA LYS A 42 83.24 -96.07 -37.12
C LYS A 42 81.72 -96.05 -37.25
N GLY A 43 81.10 -97.23 -37.38
CA GLY A 43 79.65 -97.42 -37.34
C GLY A 43 79.06 -96.95 -36.02
N ASN A 44 79.59 -97.43 -34.89
CA ASN A 44 79.13 -97.11 -33.55
C ASN A 44 79.23 -95.60 -33.24
N ALA A 45 80.34 -94.94 -33.57
CA ALA A 45 80.46 -93.49 -33.39
C ALA A 45 79.42 -92.70 -34.20
N LYS A 46 79.16 -93.10 -35.46
CA LYS A 46 78.10 -92.50 -36.28
C LYS A 46 76.70 -92.80 -35.74
N ILE A 47 76.49 -93.98 -35.14
CA ILE A 47 75.22 -94.33 -34.48
C ILE A 47 74.99 -93.40 -33.29
N TYR A 48 75.98 -93.21 -32.39
CA TYR A 48 75.86 -92.30 -31.25
C TYR A 48 75.60 -90.85 -31.66
N GLN A 49 76.32 -90.35 -32.67
CA GLN A 49 76.09 -88.98 -33.15
C GLN A 49 74.67 -88.82 -33.72
N LYS A 50 74.18 -89.81 -34.47
CA LYS A 50 72.79 -89.82 -34.95
C LYS A 50 71.78 -89.91 -33.80
N GLU A 51 72.08 -90.67 -32.75
CA GLU A 51 71.24 -90.74 -31.56
C GLU A 51 71.19 -89.41 -30.81
N LEU A 52 72.31 -88.72 -30.66
CA LEU A 52 72.36 -87.39 -30.04
C LEU A 52 71.54 -86.37 -30.82
N PHE A 53 71.70 -86.31 -32.15
CA PHE A 53 70.89 -85.42 -32.98
C PHE A 53 69.40 -85.77 -32.92
N ARG A 54 69.05 -87.07 -32.90
CA ARG A 54 67.66 -87.48 -32.69
C ARG A 54 67.12 -87.03 -31.33
N VAL A 55 67.94 -86.96 -30.29
CA VAL A 55 67.51 -86.45 -28.98
C VAL A 55 67.34 -84.94 -29.01
N LEU A 56 68.27 -84.20 -29.64
CA LEU A 56 68.16 -82.75 -29.80
C LEU A 56 66.92 -82.37 -30.64
N ASP A 57 66.70 -83.03 -31.78
CA ASP A 57 65.52 -82.84 -32.61
C ASP A 57 64.23 -83.08 -31.82
N LYS A 58 64.22 -84.09 -30.92
CA LYS A 58 63.08 -84.33 -30.02
C LYS A 58 62.88 -83.21 -29.00
N VAL A 59 63.95 -82.62 -28.48
CA VAL A 59 63.86 -81.51 -27.53
C VAL A 59 63.40 -80.23 -28.22
N GLU A 60 63.93 -79.93 -29.40
CA GLU A 60 63.50 -78.80 -30.23
C GLU A 60 62.05 -78.96 -30.69
N ALA A 61 61.65 -80.17 -31.11
CA ALA A 61 60.27 -80.48 -31.44
C ALA A 61 59.34 -80.22 -30.25
N ARG A 62 59.69 -80.70 -29.04
CA ARG A 62 58.91 -80.43 -27.82
C ARG A 62 58.79 -78.93 -27.53
N HIS A 63 59.87 -78.17 -27.69
CA HIS A 63 59.82 -76.73 -27.47
C HIS A 63 58.92 -76.03 -28.51
N ASN A 64 59.05 -76.39 -29.78
CA ASN A 64 58.20 -75.90 -30.85
C ASN A 64 56.72 -76.25 -30.62
N ASP A 65 56.42 -77.46 -30.15
CA ASP A 65 55.07 -77.87 -29.77
C ASP A 65 54.52 -76.95 -28.66
N THR A 66 55.30 -76.66 -27.61
CA THR A 66 54.86 -75.72 -26.55
C THR A 66 54.63 -74.30 -27.06
N LEU A 67 55.45 -73.81 -28.00
CA LEU A 67 55.27 -72.50 -28.61
C LEU A 67 54.02 -72.46 -29.50
N VAL A 68 53.78 -73.53 -30.25
CA VAL A 68 52.57 -73.70 -31.07
C VAL A 68 51.34 -73.74 -30.18
N GLU A 69 51.37 -74.45 -29.06
CA GLU A 69 50.28 -74.44 -28.08
C GLU A 69 50.03 -73.04 -27.51
N ARG A 70 51.07 -72.31 -27.12
CA ARG A 70 50.92 -70.95 -26.59
C ARG A 70 50.34 -70.00 -27.64
N ARG A 71 50.80 -70.08 -28.89
CA ARG A 71 50.27 -69.30 -30.01
C ARG A 71 48.81 -69.64 -30.29
N LYS A 72 48.44 -70.92 -30.25
CA LYS A 72 47.05 -71.37 -30.38
C LYS A 72 46.17 -70.78 -29.27
N ARG A 73 46.59 -70.87 -27.99
CA ARG A 73 45.84 -70.30 -26.86
C ARG A 73 45.66 -68.77 -26.99
N LEU A 74 46.68 -68.06 -27.45
CA LEU A 74 46.60 -66.63 -27.69
C LEU A 74 45.64 -66.30 -28.84
N ALA A 75 45.72 -67.05 -29.95
CA ALA A 75 44.80 -66.88 -31.06
C ALA A 75 43.35 -67.14 -30.63
N ASP A 76 43.11 -68.18 -29.82
CA ASP A 76 41.78 -68.49 -29.29
C ASP A 76 41.23 -67.36 -28.40
N LEU A 77 42.08 -66.73 -27.57
CA LEU A 77 41.71 -65.57 -26.76
C LEU A 77 41.34 -64.36 -27.63
N LEU A 78 42.17 -64.03 -28.61
CA LEU A 78 41.92 -62.91 -29.53
C LEU A 78 40.65 -63.14 -30.36
N CYS A 79 40.41 -64.37 -30.84
CA CYS A 79 39.19 -64.72 -31.54
C CYS A 79 37.95 -64.58 -30.64
N ARG A 80 38.06 -64.95 -29.35
CA ARG A 80 36.96 -64.77 -28.39
C ARG A 80 36.66 -63.29 -28.13
N GLU A 81 37.69 -62.47 -27.94
CA GLU A 81 37.52 -61.03 -27.74
C GLU A 81 36.90 -60.38 -28.98
N GLN A 82 37.40 -60.70 -30.18
CA GLN A 82 36.80 -60.21 -31.44
C GLN A 82 35.34 -60.62 -31.55
N ALA A 83 35.01 -61.89 -31.31
CA ALA A 83 33.63 -62.36 -31.33
C ALA A 83 32.74 -61.65 -30.29
N GLN A 84 33.28 -61.31 -29.12
CA GLN A 84 32.56 -60.53 -28.11
C GLN A 84 32.32 -59.09 -28.57
N TYR A 85 33.32 -58.43 -29.15
CA TYR A 85 33.16 -57.08 -29.68
C TYR A 85 32.17 -57.04 -30.84
N ASP A 86 32.25 -57.99 -31.77
CA ASP A 86 31.31 -58.11 -32.88
C ASP A 86 29.88 -58.34 -32.36
N HIS A 87 29.72 -59.19 -31.34
CA HIS A 87 28.44 -59.41 -30.67
C HIS A 87 27.93 -58.14 -29.96
N MET A 88 28.79 -57.38 -29.30
CA MET A 88 28.39 -56.12 -28.66
C MET A 88 27.98 -55.07 -29.68
N LEU A 89 28.75 -54.90 -30.76
CA LEU A 89 28.45 -53.95 -31.83
C LEU A 89 27.15 -54.30 -32.56
N ALA A 90 26.92 -55.58 -32.83
CA ALA A 90 25.67 -56.06 -33.43
C ALA A 90 24.45 -55.79 -32.54
N ASN A 91 24.61 -55.80 -31.21
CA ASN A 91 23.53 -55.54 -30.24
C ASN A 91 23.40 -54.07 -29.82
N LEU A 92 24.39 -53.22 -30.12
CA LEU A 92 24.38 -51.80 -29.72
C LEU A 92 23.40 -50.98 -30.56
N THR A 93 23.28 -51.33 -31.84
CA THR A 93 22.33 -50.70 -32.75
C THR A 93 20.96 -51.31 -32.52
N GLU A 94 20.07 -50.54 -31.87
CA GLU A 94 18.65 -50.89 -31.85
C GLU A 94 18.18 -51.16 -33.28
N THR A 95 17.71 -52.37 -33.54
CA THR A 95 17.23 -52.70 -34.88
C THR A 95 15.99 -51.87 -35.20
N ASP A 96 15.77 -51.56 -36.47
CA ASP A 96 14.58 -50.81 -36.90
C ASP A 96 13.28 -51.47 -36.43
N GLY A 97 13.26 -52.80 -36.29
CA GLY A 97 12.17 -53.57 -35.70
C GLY A 97 11.94 -53.23 -34.22
N GLN A 98 12.99 -53.26 -33.39
CA GLN A 98 12.91 -52.90 -31.97
C GLN A 98 12.49 -51.44 -31.77
N ARG A 99 13.01 -50.52 -32.61
CA ARG A 99 12.61 -49.12 -32.59
C ARG A 99 11.14 -48.94 -32.93
N ARG A 100 10.64 -49.63 -33.96
CA ARG A 100 9.22 -49.64 -34.31
C ARG A 100 8.37 -50.20 -33.18
N GLU A 101 8.78 -51.30 -32.55
CA GLU A 101 8.08 -51.86 -31.39
C GLU A 101 8.03 -50.88 -30.21
N ARG A 102 9.14 -50.21 -29.88
CA ARG A 102 9.19 -49.20 -28.83
C ARG A 102 8.23 -48.05 -29.11
N LEU A 103 8.21 -47.55 -30.35
CA LEU A 103 7.28 -46.51 -30.77
C LEU A 103 5.82 -46.99 -30.72
N ILE A 104 5.55 -48.23 -31.12
CA ILE A 104 4.20 -48.83 -31.01
C ILE A 104 3.78 -48.97 -29.54
N ARG A 105 4.65 -49.44 -28.65
CA ARG A 105 4.37 -49.54 -27.21
C ARG A 105 4.09 -48.15 -26.62
N LYS A 106 4.93 -47.17 -26.90
CA LYS A 106 4.72 -45.78 -26.47
C LYS A 106 3.43 -45.19 -27.04
N ALA A 107 3.08 -45.49 -28.30
CA ALA A 107 1.82 -45.06 -28.89
C ALA A 107 0.61 -45.73 -28.22
N LYS A 108 0.71 -47.01 -27.86
CA LYS A 108 -0.33 -47.72 -27.09
C LYS A 108 -0.49 -47.13 -25.70
N GLU A 109 0.61 -46.84 -25.00
CA GLU A 109 0.59 -46.18 -23.68
C GLU A 109 -0.05 -44.78 -23.76
N LEU A 110 0.31 -43.98 -24.77
CA LEU A 110 -0.30 -42.67 -24.97
C LEU A 110 -1.79 -42.76 -25.29
N ARG A 111 -2.22 -43.77 -26.05
CA ARG A 111 -3.64 -44.04 -26.29
C ARG A 111 -4.36 -44.43 -25.00
N ALA A 112 -3.76 -45.33 -24.20
CA ALA A 112 -4.32 -45.73 -22.91
C ALA A 112 -4.47 -44.53 -21.97
N ARG A 113 -3.43 -43.68 -21.84
CA ARG A 113 -3.50 -42.45 -21.03
C ARG A 113 -4.59 -41.49 -21.51
N ARG A 114 -4.70 -41.26 -22.82
CA ARG A 114 -5.77 -40.41 -23.37
C ARG A 114 -7.15 -40.99 -23.14
N GLU A 115 -7.29 -42.32 -23.18
CA GLU A 115 -8.55 -42.98 -22.85
C GLU A 115 -8.88 -42.88 -21.36
N GLU A 116 -7.90 -43.00 -20.48
CA GLU A 116 -8.05 -42.79 -19.04
C GLU A 116 -8.47 -41.35 -18.72
N GLU A 117 -7.78 -40.36 -19.29
CA GLU A 117 -8.14 -38.94 -19.17
C GLU A 117 -9.56 -38.69 -19.68
N ARG A 118 -9.90 -39.23 -20.87
CA ARG A 118 -11.26 -39.12 -21.42
C ARG A 118 -12.29 -39.76 -20.49
N ARG A 119 -12.01 -40.93 -19.93
CA ARG A 119 -12.92 -41.61 -18.99
C ARG A 119 -13.09 -40.80 -17.71
N ALA A 120 -12.02 -40.23 -17.16
CA ALA A 120 -12.07 -39.35 -16.00
C ALA A 120 -12.90 -38.09 -16.28
N ASP A 121 -12.70 -37.46 -17.43
CA ASP A 121 -13.49 -36.29 -17.85
C ASP A 121 -14.97 -36.63 -18.02
N ILE A 122 -15.28 -37.77 -18.64
CA ILE A 122 -16.66 -38.25 -18.78
C ILE A 122 -17.26 -38.51 -17.40
N ALA A 123 -16.55 -39.19 -16.51
CA ALA A 123 -17.00 -39.45 -15.14
C ALA A 123 -17.32 -38.15 -14.38
N GLN A 124 -16.43 -37.15 -14.44
CA GLN A 124 -16.68 -35.85 -13.82
C GLN A 124 -17.90 -35.14 -14.41
N ARG A 125 -18.09 -35.20 -15.73
CA ARG A 125 -19.26 -34.61 -16.39
C ARG A 125 -20.54 -35.35 -16.01
N THR A 126 -20.52 -36.67 -15.94
CA THR A 126 -21.67 -37.46 -15.51
C THR A 126 -22.01 -37.17 -14.05
N ASP A 127 -21.02 -37.02 -13.18
CA ASP A 127 -21.23 -36.67 -11.77
C ASP A 127 -21.81 -35.27 -11.61
N ARG A 128 -21.34 -34.29 -12.38
CA ARG A 128 -21.93 -32.93 -12.41
C ARG A 128 -23.38 -32.98 -12.88
N LEU A 129 -23.65 -33.64 -14.00
CA LEU A 129 -25.02 -33.78 -14.52
C LEU A 129 -25.92 -34.54 -13.55
N PHE A 130 -25.38 -35.52 -12.82
CA PHE A 130 -26.09 -36.25 -11.78
C PHE A 130 -26.51 -35.32 -10.64
N ARG A 131 -25.58 -34.52 -10.09
CA ARG A 131 -25.88 -33.53 -9.04
C ARG A 131 -26.86 -32.45 -9.52
N GLU A 132 -26.73 -31.99 -10.76
CA GLU A 132 -27.60 -30.96 -11.34
C GLU A 132 -29.04 -31.45 -11.62
N LYS A 133 -29.20 -32.71 -12.04
CA LYS A 133 -30.51 -33.29 -12.38
C LYS A 133 -31.32 -33.71 -11.15
N ILE A 134 -30.69 -33.91 -10.00
CA ILE A 134 -31.37 -34.41 -8.80
C ILE A 134 -31.66 -33.27 -7.84
N ASP A 135 -32.93 -32.89 -7.78
CA ASP A 135 -33.43 -31.78 -6.95
C ASP A 135 -33.13 -31.95 -5.47
N GLN A 136 -33.19 -33.18 -4.95
CA GLN A 136 -32.89 -33.48 -3.54
C GLN A 136 -31.44 -33.12 -3.18
N LEU A 137 -30.48 -33.42 -4.07
CA LEU A 137 -29.08 -33.05 -3.85
C LEU A 137 -28.90 -31.54 -3.91
N ARG A 138 -29.55 -30.87 -4.88
CA ARG A 138 -29.51 -29.41 -5.00
C ARG A 138 -30.09 -28.71 -3.77
N GLU A 139 -31.21 -29.20 -3.22
CA GLU A 139 -31.81 -28.64 -2.00
C GLU A 139 -30.88 -28.87 -0.79
N ALA A 140 -30.33 -30.06 -0.64
CA ALA A 140 -29.39 -30.40 0.43
C ALA A 140 -28.12 -29.53 0.37
N GLU A 141 -27.51 -29.36 -0.81
CA GLU A 141 -26.37 -28.48 -1.04
C GLU A 141 -26.69 -27.02 -0.73
N SER A 142 -27.86 -26.53 -1.18
CA SER A 142 -28.29 -25.15 -0.92
C SER A 142 -28.42 -24.89 0.58
N ARG A 143 -28.99 -25.84 1.33
CA ARG A 143 -29.13 -25.72 2.79
C ARG A 143 -27.81 -25.84 3.51
N LEU A 144 -26.92 -26.74 3.08
CA LEU A 144 -25.56 -26.82 3.60
C LEU A 144 -24.83 -25.48 3.43
N LYS A 145 -24.94 -24.85 2.25
CA LYS A 145 -24.36 -23.52 2.00
C LYS A 145 -24.93 -22.47 2.95
N VAL A 146 -26.25 -22.46 3.16
CA VAL A 146 -26.88 -21.55 4.14
C VAL A 146 -26.32 -21.76 5.54
N MET A 147 -26.15 -23.02 5.97
CA MET A 147 -25.55 -23.36 7.28
C MET A 147 -24.09 -22.92 7.39
N GLN A 148 -23.29 -23.09 6.34
CA GLN A 148 -21.90 -22.65 6.31
C GLN A 148 -21.79 -21.12 6.38
N VAL A 149 -22.64 -20.41 5.64
CA VAL A 149 -22.70 -18.95 5.68
C VAL A 149 -23.15 -18.45 7.05
N SER A 150 -24.13 -19.10 7.67
CA SER A 150 -24.58 -18.71 9.01
C SER A 150 -23.50 -18.98 10.06
N ASP A 151 -22.79 -20.11 10.01
CA ASP A 151 -21.66 -20.40 10.90
C ASP A 151 -20.53 -19.38 10.73
N ALA A 152 -20.14 -19.07 9.49
CA ALA A 152 -19.15 -18.04 9.20
C ALA A 152 -19.57 -16.66 9.75
N ARG A 153 -20.86 -16.32 9.64
CA ARG A 153 -21.41 -15.09 10.22
C ARG A 153 -21.33 -15.08 11.76
N PHE A 154 -21.54 -16.22 12.41
CA PHE A 154 -21.35 -16.34 13.86
C PHE A 154 -19.88 -16.09 14.25
N SER A 155 -18.92 -16.70 13.53
CA SER A 155 -17.50 -16.43 13.76
C SER A 155 -17.14 -14.96 13.57
N GLN A 156 -17.67 -14.30 12.53
CA GLN A 156 -17.47 -12.86 12.32
C GLN A 156 -18.02 -12.00 13.46
N LEU A 157 -19.18 -12.37 14.02
CA LEU A 157 -19.75 -11.67 15.17
C LEU A 157 -18.92 -11.87 16.44
N GLU A 158 -18.39 -13.08 16.66
CA GLU A 158 -17.48 -13.37 17.78
C GLU A 158 -16.18 -12.56 17.67
N GLU A 159 -15.58 -12.49 16.48
CA GLU A 159 -14.43 -11.63 16.22
C GLU A 159 -14.73 -10.15 16.42
N ALA A 160 -15.89 -9.67 15.94
CA ALA A 160 -16.29 -8.28 16.10
C ALA A 160 -16.51 -7.91 17.58
N LYS A 161 -17.04 -8.84 18.39
CA LYS A 161 -17.14 -8.66 19.85
C LYS A 161 -15.76 -8.55 20.49
N ARG A 162 -14.84 -9.46 20.17
CA ARG A 162 -13.46 -9.40 20.68
C ARG A 162 -12.74 -8.10 20.29
N ARG A 163 -12.93 -7.62 19.06
CA ARG A 163 -12.37 -6.32 18.63
C ARG A 163 -12.92 -5.17 19.46
N ARG A 164 -14.23 -5.13 19.70
CA ARG A 164 -14.85 -4.10 20.55
C ARG A 164 -14.38 -4.16 22.00
N GLU A 165 -14.19 -5.36 22.55
CA GLU A 165 -13.64 -5.54 23.90
C GLU A 165 -12.22 -4.98 23.97
N ASN A 166 -11.36 -5.31 23.00
CA ASN A 166 -10.01 -4.77 22.92
C ASN A 166 -9.98 -3.23 22.73
N GLU A 167 -10.82 -2.70 21.82
CA GLU A 167 -10.94 -1.25 21.60
C GLU A 167 -11.39 -0.53 22.88
N ALA A 168 -12.34 -1.11 23.62
CA ALA A 168 -12.80 -0.55 24.90
C ALA A 168 -11.70 -0.59 25.98
N GLU A 169 -10.88 -1.65 26.02
CA GLU A 169 -9.72 -1.74 26.90
C GLU A 169 -8.65 -0.70 26.55
N GLU A 170 -8.36 -0.51 25.26
CA GLU A 170 -7.43 0.52 24.76
C GLU A 170 -7.93 1.93 25.08
N ASP A 171 -9.20 2.22 24.80
CA ASP A 171 -9.82 3.52 25.11
C ASP A 171 -9.79 3.81 26.61
N ALA A 172 -10.08 2.81 27.46
CA ALA A 172 -10.00 2.96 28.91
C ALA A 172 -8.56 3.27 29.37
N PHE A 173 -7.56 2.62 28.77
CA PHE A 173 -6.15 2.87 29.06
C PHE A 173 -5.72 4.29 28.65
N PHE A 174 -6.09 4.75 27.45
CA PHE A 174 -5.78 6.11 27.00
C PHE A 174 -6.54 7.18 27.78
N ALA A 175 -7.78 6.91 28.19
CA ALA A 175 -8.53 7.81 29.06
C ALA A 175 -7.84 7.98 30.43
N GLN A 176 -7.31 6.90 31.02
CA GLN A 176 -6.54 6.98 32.26
C GLN A 176 -5.27 7.84 32.07
N GLN A 177 -4.51 7.62 31.00
CA GLN A 177 -3.33 8.44 30.70
C GLN A 177 -3.67 9.92 30.49
N ALA A 178 -4.78 10.22 29.80
CA ALA A 178 -5.22 11.59 29.58
C ALA A 178 -5.59 12.28 30.89
N MET A 179 -6.26 11.57 31.80
CA MET A 179 -6.59 12.08 33.14
C MET A 179 -5.33 12.35 33.97
N GLU A 180 -4.34 11.46 33.94
CA GLU A 180 -3.04 11.67 34.59
C GLU A 180 -2.29 12.87 34.01
N ALA A 181 -2.25 13.00 32.68
CA ALA A 181 -1.62 14.12 32.00
C ALA A 181 -2.30 15.45 32.34
N GLN A 182 -3.64 15.49 32.38
CA GLN A 182 -4.40 16.66 32.81
C GLN A 182 -4.09 17.02 34.27
N ARG A 183 -4.05 16.03 35.17
CA ARG A 183 -3.66 16.27 36.56
C ARG A 183 -2.27 16.90 36.66
N LEU A 184 -1.28 16.35 35.96
CA LEU A 184 0.08 16.89 35.93
C LEU A 184 0.12 18.30 35.33
N ALA A 185 -0.69 18.60 34.32
CA ALA A 185 -0.80 19.93 33.73
C ALA A 185 -1.38 20.93 34.73
N ILE A 186 -2.44 20.56 35.47
CA ILE A 186 -3.04 21.38 36.53
C ILE A 186 -2.02 21.62 37.65
N GLU A 187 -1.26 20.60 38.06
CA GLU A 187 -0.20 20.78 39.07
C GLU A 187 0.90 21.75 38.60
N ARG A 188 1.26 21.73 37.29
CA ARG A 188 2.20 22.70 36.73
C ARG A 188 1.64 24.12 36.73
N THR A 189 0.41 24.31 36.27
CA THR A 189 -0.22 25.64 36.23
C THR A 189 -0.40 26.22 37.64
N GLN A 190 -0.72 25.40 38.63
CA GLN A 190 -0.77 25.83 40.04
C GLN A 190 0.59 26.29 40.53
N ARG A 191 1.67 25.55 40.27
CA ARG A 191 3.04 25.96 40.62
C ARG A 191 3.43 27.28 39.94
N ASP A 192 3.11 27.44 38.66
CA ASP A 192 3.41 28.67 37.92
C ASP A 192 2.64 29.88 38.50
N LEU A 193 1.38 29.68 38.88
CA LEU A 193 0.56 30.69 39.57
C LEU A 193 1.12 31.05 40.94
N GLU A 194 1.57 30.07 41.72
CA GLU A 194 2.22 30.30 43.02
C GLU A 194 3.51 31.11 42.85
N VAL A 195 4.35 30.76 41.87
CA VAL A 195 5.58 31.52 41.56
C VAL A 195 5.25 32.95 41.15
N ALA A 196 4.25 33.14 40.29
CA ALA A 196 3.79 34.47 39.89
C ALA A 196 3.24 35.28 41.08
N TYR A 197 2.47 34.65 41.96
CA TYR A 197 1.95 35.26 43.18
C TYR A 197 3.08 35.71 44.12
N VAL A 198 4.04 34.82 44.40
CA VAL A 198 5.21 35.12 45.25
C VAL A 198 6.05 36.24 44.64
N SER A 199 6.26 36.23 43.32
CA SER A 199 6.96 37.32 42.62
C SER A 199 6.20 38.65 42.75
N GLY A 200 4.89 38.63 42.58
CA GLY A 200 4.03 39.81 42.75
C GLY A 200 4.04 40.34 44.19
N GLU A 201 4.03 39.48 45.21
CA GLU A 201 4.17 39.90 46.61
C GLU A 201 5.52 40.55 46.89
N LYS A 202 6.61 39.98 46.37
CA LYS A 202 7.95 40.57 46.49
C LYS A 202 7.98 41.97 45.88
N LEU A 203 7.47 42.12 44.66
CA LEU A 203 7.39 43.42 43.99
C LEU A 203 6.55 44.44 44.80
N LYS A 204 5.42 44.03 45.38
CA LYS A 204 4.61 44.90 46.24
C LYS A 204 5.36 45.33 47.50
N ARG A 205 6.10 44.43 48.14
CA ARG A 205 6.94 44.75 49.31
C ARG A 205 8.05 45.74 48.94
N ASP A 206 8.72 45.51 47.82
CA ASP A 206 9.78 46.39 47.32
C ASP A 206 9.23 47.79 47.00
N LEU A 207 8.06 47.87 46.34
CA LEU A 207 7.41 49.13 46.03
C LEU A 207 6.95 49.87 47.30
N ALA A 208 6.40 49.14 48.28
CA ALA A 208 6.02 49.73 49.57
C ALA A 208 7.25 50.33 50.28
N ALA A 209 8.37 49.61 50.32
CA ALA A 209 9.63 50.11 50.88
C ALA A 209 10.13 51.37 50.13
N GLN A 210 9.98 51.43 48.81
CA GLN A 210 10.33 52.63 48.02
C GLN A 210 9.42 53.82 48.34
N VAL A 211 8.11 53.60 48.51
CA VAL A 211 7.15 54.64 48.87
C VAL A 211 7.43 55.18 50.28
N GLU A 212 7.66 54.29 51.25
CA GLU A 212 8.07 54.66 52.61
C GLU A 212 9.39 55.45 52.60
N GLY A 213 10.39 54.98 51.86
CA GLY A 213 11.66 55.70 51.69
C GLY A 213 11.51 57.07 51.02
N ASN A 214 10.55 57.25 50.10
CA ASN A 214 10.22 58.54 49.51
C ASN A 214 9.48 59.45 50.50
N ALA A 215 8.56 58.91 51.30
CA ALA A 215 7.84 59.66 52.33
C ALA A 215 8.81 60.20 53.40
N MET A 216 9.76 59.38 53.84
CA MET A 216 10.83 59.79 54.77
C MET A 216 11.72 60.89 54.19
N ARG A 217 12.10 60.79 52.90
CA ARG A 217 12.85 61.87 52.23
C ARG A 217 12.06 63.18 52.14
N LYS A 218 10.75 63.09 51.88
CA LYS A 218 9.86 64.26 51.87
C LYS A 218 9.70 64.88 53.26
N SER A 219 9.57 64.07 54.31
CA SER A 219 9.45 64.60 55.68
C SER A 219 10.75 65.27 56.12
N GLN A 220 11.91 64.68 55.80
CA GLN A 220 13.23 65.29 56.06
C GLN A 220 13.38 66.63 55.34
N ALA A 221 13.06 66.69 54.04
CA ALA A 221 13.10 67.95 53.29
C ALA A 221 12.13 69.00 53.85
N ALA A 222 10.94 68.60 54.31
CA ALA A 222 9.99 69.51 54.94
C ALA A 222 10.48 70.02 56.30
N GLU A 223 11.14 69.18 57.11
CA GLU A 223 11.77 69.60 58.36
C GLU A 223 12.94 70.56 58.13
N GLU A 224 13.79 70.31 57.13
CA GLU A 224 14.85 71.22 56.70
C GLU A 224 14.27 72.58 56.29
N GLN A 225 13.24 72.57 55.46
CA GLN A 225 12.55 73.78 55.01
C GLN A 225 11.87 74.53 56.17
N GLN A 226 11.37 73.82 57.20
CA GLN A 226 10.84 74.46 58.41
C GLN A 226 11.96 75.14 59.21
N ARG A 227 13.13 74.52 59.35
CA ARG A 227 14.29 75.14 60.02
C ARG A 227 14.75 76.40 59.30
N GLU A 228 14.89 76.33 57.97
CA GLU A 228 15.23 77.51 57.15
C GLU A 228 14.21 78.65 57.32
N ASN A 229 12.92 78.32 57.32
CA ASN A 229 11.86 79.30 57.54
C ASN A 229 11.86 79.91 58.95
N GLU A 230 12.19 79.13 59.98
CA GLU A 230 12.31 79.62 61.36
C GLU A 230 13.52 80.53 61.52
N GLU A 231 14.65 80.18 60.91
CA GLU A 231 15.85 81.02 60.85
C GLU A 231 15.55 82.34 60.11
N PHE A 232 14.84 82.27 58.98
CA PHE A 232 14.38 83.46 58.26
C PHE A 232 13.47 84.34 59.12
N LYS A 233 12.50 83.75 59.84
CA LYS A 233 11.61 84.50 60.75
C LYS A 233 12.36 85.15 61.91
N ARG A 234 13.41 84.50 62.44
CA ARG A 234 14.27 85.10 63.49
C ARG A 234 15.01 86.33 62.95
N LEU A 235 15.62 86.22 61.77
CA LEU A 235 16.31 87.35 61.13
C LEU A 235 15.35 88.52 60.88
N VAL A 236 14.15 88.25 60.35
CA VAL A 236 13.13 89.29 60.13
C VAL A 236 12.67 89.91 61.46
N HIS A 237 12.52 89.13 62.52
CA HIS A 237 12.13 89.66 63.83
C HIS A 237 13.22 90.54 64.44
N GLU A 238 14.49 90.15 64.32
CA GLU A 238 15.64 90.95 64.74
C GLU A 238 15.72 92.27 63.98
N GLU A 239 15.53 92.25 62.66
CA GLU A 239 15.43 93.47 61.84
C GLU A 239 14.27 94.36 62.28
N HIS A 240 13.10 93.78 62.56
CA HIS A 240 11.92 94.54 62.97
C HIS A 240 12.09 95.17 64.35
N VAL A 241 12.72 94.47 65.30
CA VAL A 241 13.06 95.03 66.62
C VAL A 241 14.07 96.18 66.49
N GLN A 242 15.09 96.03 65.63
CA GLN A 242 16.03 97.11 65.34
C GLN A 242 15.34 98.32 64.69
N GLU A 243 14.42 98.11 63.77
CA GLU A 243 13.61 99.18 63.18
C GLU A 243 12.72 99.88 64.23
N MET A 244 12.10 99.11 65.13
CA MET A 244 11.26 99.68 66.19
C MET A 244 12.07 100.50 67.20
N GLN A 245 13.29 100.08 67.54
CA GLN A 245 14.22 100.87 68.35
C GLN A 245 14.63 102.17 67.63
N LYS A 246 14.95 102.09 66.33
CA LYS A 246 15.21 103.28 65.50
C LYS A 246 13.99 104.20 65.42
N ARG A 247 12.77 103.67 65.31
CA ARG A 247 11.51 104.44 65.28
C ARG A 247 11.18 105.09 66.63
N ALA A 248 11.44 104.42 67.76
CA ALA A 248 11.25 104.98 69.09
C ALA A 248 12.24 106.13 69.38
N ALA A 249 13.51 105.96 69.01
CA ALA A 249 14.52 107.03 69.07
C ALA A 249 14.12 108.24 68.19
N ARG A 250 13.61 107.98 66.97
CA ARG A 250 13.08 109.01 66.08
C ARG A 250 11.86 109.73 66.67
N ARG A 251 10.94 109.05 67.35
CA ARG A 251 9.77 109.68 68.00
C ARG A 251 10.16 110.59 69.17
N GLN A 252 11.16 110.21 69.97
CA GLN A 252 11.68 111.07 71.04
C GLN A 252 12.42 112.30 70.51
N ALA A 253 13.16 112.15 69.39
CA ALA A 253 13.76 113.27 68.67
C ALA A 253 12.69 114.18 68.01
N GLN A 254 11.63 113.59 67.44
CA GLN A 254 10.54 114.31 66.79
C GLN A 254 9.63 115.06 67.76
N CYS A 255 9.42 114.61 69.00
CA CYS A 255 8.65 115.40 69.99
C CYS A 255 9.40 116.67 70.44
N LYS A 256 10.73 116.61 70.52
CA LYS A 256 11.58 117.79 70.82
C LYS A 256 11.66 118.74 69.61
N LEU A 257 11.81 118.17 68.41
CA LEU A 257 11.83 118.92 67.15
C LEU A 257 10.45 119.48 66.76
N ALA A 258 9.33 118.87 67.16
CA ALA A 258 7.98 119.35 66.84
C ALA A 258 7.51 120.54 67.69
N GLN A 259 8.12 120.75 68.87
CA GLN A 259 7.94 121.97 69.65
C GLN A 259 8.70 123.14 69.00
N GLU A 260 9.93 122.88 68.56
CA GLU A 260 10.78 123.85 67.84
C GLU A 260 10.29 124.12 66.40
N MET A 261 9.71 123.13 65.71
CA MET A 261 9.15 123.27 64.36
C MET A 261 7.72 123.80 64.32
N LYS A 262 7.00 123.94 65.44
CA LYS A 262 5.70 124.66 65.45
C LYS A 262 5.91 126.17 65.33
N GLU A 263 6.98 126.68 65.93
CA GLU A 263 7.39 128.10 65.88
C GLU A 263 8.15 128.43 64.57
N LEU A 264 8.81 127.43 63.97
CA LEU A 264 9.50 127.57 62.68
C LEU A 264 8.62 127.25 61.44
N ASN A 265 7.53 126.45 61.55
CA ASN A 265 6.66 126.12 60.40
C ASN A 265 5.77 127.27 59.95
N GLU A 266 5.43 128.23 60.82
CA GLU A 266 4.68 129.42 60.41
C GLU A 266 5.53 130.36 59.52
N THR A 267 6.86 130.27 59.60
CA THR A 267 7.80 131.04 58.79
C THR A 267 8.28 130.28 57.54
N LEU A 268 8.30 128.94 57.55
CA LEU A 268 8.76 128.09 56.43
C LEU A 268 7.69 127.62 55.44
N GLN A 269 6.39 127.67 55.78
CA GLN A 269 5.32 127.40 54.78
C GLN A 269 5.32 128.39 53.61
N ARG A 270 5.97 129.55 53.76
CA ARG A 270 6.10 130.56 52.71
C ARG A 270 7.28 130.33 51.76
N ALA A 271 8.28 129.53 52.15
CA ALA A 271 9.48 129.27 51.35
C ALA A 271 9.45 127.93 50.59
N ARG A 272 8.61 126.96 51.00
CA ARG A 272 8.54 125.60 50.40
C ARG A 272 7.77 125.48 49.09
N LYS A 273 7.15 126.55 48.58
CA LYS A 273 6.46 126.52 47.28
C LYS A 273 7.39 126.70 46.08
N GLU A 274 8.66 127.07 46.28
CA GLU A 274 9.57 127.42 45.17
C GLU A 274 10.63 126.34 44.85
N GLU A 275 10.85 125.34 45.73
CA GLU A 275 11.77 124.23 45.46
C GLU A 275 11.10 122.97 44.88
N TYR A 276 9.77 122.86 44.94
CA TYR A 276 9.04 121.68 44.46
C TYR A 276 9.05 121.55 42.93
N ASP A 277 9.27 122.65 42.21
CA ASP A 277 9.25 122.67 40.73
C ASP A 277 10.57 122.26 40.08
N ARG A 278 11.68 122.13 40.84
CA ARG A 278 12.97 121.69 40.31
C ARG A 278 13.19 120.17 40.38
N LEU A 279 12.50 119.46 41.28
CA LEU A 279 12.69 118.01 41.48
C LEU A 279 11.90 117.15 40.47
N GLN A 280 10.86 117.69 39.82
CA GLN A 280 10.02 116.94 38.88
C GLN A 280 10.66 116.67 37.51
N GLN A 281 11.82 117.26 37.20
CA GLN A 281 12.50 117.10 35.92
C GLN A 281 13.51 115.94 35.94
N GLU A 282 14.08 115.61 37.09
CA GLU A 282 15.08 114.53 37.24
C GLU A 282 14.43 113.13 37.34
N ASP A 283 13.21 113.02 37.87
CA ASP A 283 12.47 111.74 38.02
C ASP A 283 11.91 111.18 36.71
N LYS A 284 11.81 111.99 35.64
CA LYS A 284 11.30 111.52 34.33
C LYS A 284 12.35 110.77 33.52
N GLU A 285 13.61 111.19 33.62
CA GLU A 285 14.71 110.61 32.82
C GLU A 285 15.09 109.21 33.30
N LEU A 286 14.92 108.91 34.60
CA LEU A 286 15.16 107.58 35.17
C LEU A 286 14.05 106.56 34.83
N LEU A 287 12.82 107.03 34.61
CA LEU A 287 11.68 106.15 34.27
C LEU A 287 11.78 105.65 32.82
N ASP A 288 12.29 106.49 31.91
CA ASP A 288 12.41 106.16 30.50
C ASP A 288 13.52 105.12 30.23
N SER A 289 14.59 105.08 31.04
CA SER A 289 15.65 104.06 30.91
C SER A 289 15.19 102.66 31.34
N ILE A 290 14.39 102.55 32.41
CA ILE A 290 13.88 101.26 32.92
C ILE A 290 12.81 100.68 31.97
N LEU A 291 12.02 101.54 31.32
CA LEU A 291 11.02 101.12 30.34
C LEU A 291 11.65 100.58 29.05
N ALA A 292 12.86 101.04 28.68
CA ALA A 292 13.59 100.53 27.53
C ALA A 292 14.14 99.11 27.76
N GLU A 293 14.73 98.84 28.94
CA GLU A 293 15.26 97.50 29.29
C GLU A 293 14.13 96.44 29.36
N LEU A 294 12.97 96.80 29.92
CA LEU A 294 11.80 95.92 29.96
C LEU A 294 11.17 95.65 28.57
N ALA A 295 11.41 96.53 27.59
CA ALA A 295 10.92 96.33 26.23
C ALA A 295 11.79 95.30 25.47
N GLU A 296 13.11 95.31 25.70
CA GLU A 296 14.05 94.36 25.09
C GLU A 296 13.88 92.93 25.65
N GLU A 297 13.72 92.76 26.97
CA GLU A 297 13.44 91.44 27.56
C GLU A 297 12.11 90.83 27.07
N LYS A 298 11.09 91.67 26.85
CA LYS A 298 9.80 91.23 26.28
C LYS A 298 9.94 90.74 24.84
N LEU A 299 10.82 91.37 24.04
CA LEU A 299 11.08 90.93 22.67
C LEU A 299 11.77 89.56 22.65
N GLN A 300 12.81 89.37 23.46
CA GLN A 300 13.53 88.09 23.55
C GLN A 300 12.63 86.94 24.05
N GLN A 301 11.77 87.20 25.05
CA GLN A 301 10.80 86.20 25.51
C GLN A 301 9.72 85.89 24.45
N GLN A 302 9.36 86.86 23.61
CA GLN A 302 8.44 86.61 22.49
C GLN A 302 9.08 85.76 21.39
N GLU A 303 10.36 85.97 21.09
CA GLU A 303 11.10 85.19 20.11
C GLU A 303 11.29 83.74 20.57
N ALA A 304 11.74 83.51 21.82
CA ALA A 304 11.87 82.17 22.39
C ALA A 304 10.52 81.42 22.45
N LYS A 305 9.42 82.12 22.76
CA LYS A 305 8.07 81.54 22.71
C LYS A 305 7.66 81.18 21.28
N ARG A 306 8.01 82.00 20.29
CA ARG A 306 7.70 81.72 18.87
C ARG A 306 8.49 80.51 18.36
N GLU A 307 9.75 80.36 18.76
CA GLU A 307 10.57 79.20 18.41
C GLU A 307 10.05 77.91 19.04
N ALA A 308 9.73 77.93 20.34
CA ALA A 308 9.12 76.78 21.02
C ALA A 308 7.75 76.39 20.43
N ILE A 309 6.96 77.36 19.97
CA ILE A 309 5.70 77.09 19.25
C ILE A 309 5.98 76.44 17.89
N ARG A 310 6.99 76.89 17.15
CA ARG A 310 7.37 76.31 15.84
C ARG A 310 7.87 74.89 15.96
N GLU A 311 8.74 74.61 16.94
CA GLU A 311 9.25 73.25 17.20
C GLU A 311 8.10 72.31 17.57
N ARG A 312 7.21 72.74 18.46
CA ARG A 312 6.04 71.96 18.86
C ARG A 312 5.04 71.75 17.71
N GLN A 313 4.92 72.72 16.81
CA GLN A 313 4.13 72.57 15.58
C GLN A 313 4.77 71.56 14.61
N ALA A 314 6.10 71.60 14.45
CA ALA A 314 6.81 70.63 13.61
C ALA A 314 6.68 69.19 14.16
N GLU A 315 6.83 69.00 15.47
CA GLU A 315 6.60 67.70 16.13
C GLU A 315 5.15 67.23 15.96
N TRP A 316 4.18 68.15 16.03
CA TRP A 316 2.77 67.83 15.83
C TRP A 316 2.47 67.44 14.37
N ASP A 317 3.05 68.14 13.40
CA ASP A 317 2.92 67.84 11.98
C ASP A 317 3.56 66.47 11.64
N ASP A 318 4.70 66.14 12.26
CA ASP A 318 5.34 64.83 12.09
C ASP A 318 4.54 63.70 12.74
N LEU A 319 3.97 63.92 13.93
CA LEU A 319 3.03 62.97 14.55
C LEU A 319 1.79 62.76 13.67
N GLN A 320 1.26 63.83 13.06
CA GLN A 320 0.14 63.73 12.13
C GLN A 320 0.50 62.94 10.87
N ARG A 321 1.72 63.08 10.34
CA ARG A 321 2.21 62.27 9.21
C ARG A 321 2.34 60.80 9.58
N GLN A 322 2.86 60.49 10.77
CA GLN A 322 2.96 59.11 11.25
C GLN A 322 1.57 58.48 11.46
N LEU A 323 0.63 59.22 12.05
CA LEU A 323 -0.76 58.77 12.19
C LEU A 323 -1.44 58.58 10.84
N ALA A 324 -1.15 59.42 9.84
CA ALA A 324 -1.68 59.26 8.48
C ALA A 324 -1.09 58.04 7.77
N GLN A 325 0.20 57.74 7.98
CA GLN A 325 0.85 56.53 7.46
C GLN A 325 0.28 55.27 8.10
N VAL A 326 0.16 55.22 9.44
CA VAL A 326 -0.46 54.09 10.14
C VAL A 326 -1.89 53.86 9.68
N LYS A 327 -2.68 54.94 9.51
CA LYS A 327 -4.05 54.82 8.96
C LYS A 327 -4.07 54.32 7.52
N HIS A 328 -3.08 54.70 6.69
CA HIS A 328 -2.98 54.22 5.32
C HIS A 328 -2.60 52.73 5.29
N ASP A 329 -1.68 52.30 6.16
CA ASP A 329 -1.25 50.92 6.31
C ASP A 329 -2.36 50.02 6.90
N GLU A 330 -3.11 50.52 7.89
CA GLU A 330 -4.32 49.87 8.41
C GLU A 330 -5.37 49.72 7.31
N HIS A 331 -5.64 50.78 6.54
CA HIS A 331 -6.58 50.73 5.42
C HIS A 331 -6.12 49.78 4.31
N ALA A 332 -4.81 49.72 4.01
CA ALA A 332 -4.25 48.78 3.04
C ALA A 332 -4.37 47.33 3.53
N ASN A 333 -4.14 47.07 4.82
CA ASN A 333 -4.34 45.75 5.41
C ASN A 333 -5.82 45.36 5.41
N ASP A 334 -6.73 46.28 5.74
CA ASP A 334 -8.17 46.06 5.69
C ASP A 334 -8.65 45.78 4.27
N GLN A 335 -8.09 46.45 3.26
CA GLN A 335 -8.33 46.15 1.85
C GLN A 335 -7.89 44.73 1.49
N LEU A 336 -6.71 44.29 1.93
CA LEU A 336 -6.23 42.92 1.70
C LEU A 336 -7.13 41.87 2.38
N TRP A 337 -7.64 42.16 3.58
CA TRP A 337 -8.62 41.31 4.27
C TRP A 337 -9.95 41.25 3.52
N VAL A 338 -10.45 42.39 3.05
CA VAL A 338 -11.69 42.47 2.25
C VAL A 338 -11.51 41.73 0.93
N GLU A 339 -10.38 41.87 0.24
CA GLU A 339 -10.07 41.13 -0.99
C GLU A 339 -9.97 39.62 -0.76
N ALA A 340 -9.29 39.18 0.32
CA ALA A 340 -9.19 37.77 0.66
C ALA A 340 -10.57 37.18 1.00
N ASN A 341 -11.38 37.92 1.76
CA ASN A 341 -12.75 37.53 2.09
C ASN A 341 -13.63 37.49 0.83
N ASN A 342 -13.52 38.48 -0.06
CA ASN A 342 -14.22 38.52 -1.34
C ASN A 342 -13.85 37.34 -2.23
N ARG A 343 -12.57 36.93 -2.29
CA ARG A 343 -12.14 35.73 -3.03
C ARG A 343 -12.76 34.44 -2.45
N GLU A 344 -12.88 34.34 -1.14
CA GLU A 344 -13.57 33.20 -0.51
C GLU A 344 -15.08 33.24 -0.77
N TRP A 345 -15.70 34.42 -0.76
CA TRP A 345 -17.09 34.60 -1.15
C TRP A 345 -17.32 34.26 -2.63
N GLU A 346 -16.45 34.70 -3.54
CA GLU A 346 -16.49 34.35 -4.96
C GLU A 346 -16.37 32.84 -5.18
N LYS A 347 -15.51 32.14 -4.43
CA LYS A 347 -15.44 30.67 -4.47
C LYS A 347 -16.75 30.03 -4.00
N ARG A 348 -17.35 30.54 -2.92
CA ARG A 348 -18.63 30.06 -2.40
C ARG A 348 -19.76 30.33 -3.39
N GLU A 349 -19.80 31.53 -3.97
CA GLU A 349 -20.76 31.90 -5.01
C GLU A 349 -20.56 31.08 -6.28
N ALA A 350 -19.34 30.82 -6.72
CA ALA A 350 -19.07 29.96 -7.87
C ALA A 350 -19.56 28.53 -7.63
N ARG A 351 -19.32 27.98 -6.42
CA ARG A 351 -19.89 26.68 -6.01
C ARG A 351 -21.41 26.71 -6.00
N TRP A 352 -22.01 27.76 -5.46
CA TRP A 352 -23.46 27.93 -5.42
C TRP A 352 -24.05 28.09 -6.82
N ARG A 353 -23.45 28.89 -7.71
CA ARG A 353 -23.87 29.04 -9.12
C ARG A 353 -23.72 27.72 -9.88
N ALA A 354 -22.65 26.95 -9.65
CA ALA A 354 -22.50 25.63 -10.25
C ALA A 354 -23.57 24.65 -9.75
N ASP A 355 -23.93 24.70 -8.46
CA ASP A 355 -25.02 23.88 -7.92
C ASP A 355 -26.39 24.31 -8.47
N GLN A 356 -26.64 25.63 -8.58
CA GLN A 356 -27.85 26.17 -9.20
C GLN A 356 -27.93 25.80 -10.68
N ALA A 357 -26.82 25.88 -11.43
CA ALA A 357 -26.79 25.46 -12.84
C ALA A 357 -27.16 23.99 -12.99
N LYS A 358 -26.65 23.11 -12.11
CA LYS A 358 -27.05 21.68 -12.10
C LYS A 358 -28.52 21.48 -11.76
N ARG A 359 -29.06 22.27 -10.81
CA ARG A 359 -30.49 22.24 -10.47
C ARG A 359 -31.35 22.71 -11.64
N ASP A 360 -30.91 23.76 -12.34
CA ASP A 360 -31.58 24.28 -13.53
C ASP A 360 -31.50 23.31 -14.69
N GLU A 361 -30.38 22.63 -14.91
CA GLU A 361 -30.23 21.55 -15.89
C GLU A 361 -31.15 20.38 -15.57
N LEU A 362 -31.21 19.96 -14.31
CA LEU A 362 -32.13 18.93 -13.85
C LEU A 362 -33.58 19.36 -14.09
N LEU A 363 -33.92 20.60 -13.78
CA LEU A 363 -35.27 21.16 -13.98
C LEU A 363 -35.61 21.24 -15.47
N ARG A 364 -34.67 21.65 -16.33
CA ARG A 364 -34.82 21.61 -17.79
C ARG A 364 -35.09 20.18 -18.26
N HIS A 365 -34.32 19.20 -17.78
CA HIS A 365 -34.51 17.80 -18.14
C HIS A 365 -35.89 17.28 -17.69
N ILE A 366 -36.32 17.59 -16.46
CA ILE A 366 -37.66 17.25 -15.97
C ILE A 366 -38.74 17.90 -16.84
N LEU A 367 -38.58 19.16 -17.23
CA LEU A 367 -39.52 19.85 -18.10
C LEU A 367 -39.52 19.29 -19.53
N GLU A 368 -38.38 18.87 -20.06
CA GLU A 368 -38.25 18.19 -21.35
C GLU A 368 -38.94 16.84 -21.33
N VAL A 369 -38.68 16.01 -20.32
CA VAL A 369 -39.37 14.73 -20.12
C VAL A 369 -40.88 14.95 -19.96
N ARG A 370 -41.29 15.95 -19.19
CA ARG A 370 -42.72 16.28 -19.03
C ARG A 370 -43.35 16.77 -20.33
N ARG A 371 -42.63 17.56 -21.13
CA ARG A 371 -43.08 17.97 -22.47
C ARG A 371 -43.16 16.76 -23.41
N GLN A 372 -42.23 15.82 -23.35
CA GLN A 372 -42.26 14.57 -24.12
C GLN A 372 -43.46 13.72 -23.72
N GLN A 373 -43.70 13.50 -22.42
CA GLN A 373 -44.87 12.78 -21.92
C GLN A 373 -46.18 13.44 -22.38
N VAL A 374 -46.28 14.76 -22.32
CA VAL A 374 -47.46 15.48 -22.82
C VAL A 374 -47.61 15.31 -24.34
N ARG A 375 -46.51 15.38 -25.10
CA ARG A 375 -46.52 15.13 -26.55
C ARG A 375 -46.92 13.69 -26.88
N GLU A 376 -46.41 12.70 -26.17
CA GLU A 376 -46.78 11.30 -26.30
C GLU A 376 -48.25 11.08 -25.97
N VAL A 377 -48.76 11.67 -24.89
CA VAL A 377 -50.19 11.60 -24.55
C VAL A 377 -51.04 12.30 -25.61
N GLN A 378 -50.60 13.43 -26.16
CA GLN A 378 -51.30 14.09 -27.26
C GLN A 378 -51.26 13.29 -28.56
N GLN A 379 -50.13 12.65 -28.88
CA GLN A 379 -49.98 11.74 -30.01
C GLN A 379 -50.89 10.53 -29.83
N ARG A 380 -50.83 9.85 -28.68
CA ARG A 380 -51.76 8.75 -28.34
C ARG A 380 -53.20 9.18 -28.46
N ARG A 381 -53.58 10.37 -27.96
CA ARG A 381 -54.95 10.91 -28.14
C ARG A 381 -55.29 11.17 -29.61
N ARG A 382 -54.34 11.62 -30.42
CA ARG A 382 -54.54 11.81 -31.87
C ARG A 382 -54.67 10.48 -32.60
N ASP A 383 -53.84 9.50 -32.25
CA ASP A 383 -53.85 8.15 -32.80
C ASP A 383 -55.12 7.43 -32.39
N ASP A 384 -55.55 7.54 -31.13
CA ASP A 384 -56.82 7.05 -30.61
C ASP A 384 -58.01 7.76 -31.28
N ALA A 385 -57.91 9.08 -31.52
CA ALA A 385 -58.94 9.81 -32.26
C ALA A 385 -58.97 9.44 -33.74
N ALA A 386 -57.82 9.14 -34.35
CA ALA A 386 -57.72 8.68 -35.73
C ALA A 386 -58.21 7.23 -35.85
N ALA A 387 -57.91 6.37 -34.89
CA ALA A 387 -58.46 5.02 -34.77
C ALA A 387 -59.98 5.11 -34.57
N ARG A 388 -60.47 5.92 -33.64
CA ARG A 388 -61.91 6.15 -33.47
C ARG A 388 -62.55 6.74 -34.72
N LYS A 389 -61.88 7.63 -35.46
CA LYS A 389 -62.38 8.14 -36.75
C LYS A 389 -62.41 7.04 -37.80
N ARG A 390 -61.40 6.16 -37.87
CA ARG A 390 -61.41 4.98 -38.75
C ARG A 390 -62.52 4.02 -38.36
N ASP A 391 -62.67 3.71 -37.07
CA ASP A 391 -63.76 2.89 -36.54
C ASP A 391 -65.12 3.53 -36.83
N TYR A 392 -65.24 4.86 -36.71
CA TYR A 392 -66.46 5.60 -37.01
C TYR A 392 -66.73 5.66 -38.52
N GLU A 393 -65.71 5.84 -39.35
CA GLU A 393 -65.79 5.77 -40.81
C GLU A 393 -66.15 4.35 -41.27
N GLU A 394 -65.61 3.32 -40.64
CA GLU A 394 -65.92 1.91 -40.88
C GLU A 394 -67.35 1.56 -40.41
N VAL A 395 -67.79 2.09 -39.27
CA VAL A 395 -69.17 1.97 -38.78
C VAL A 395 -70.15 2.78 -39.62
N VAL A 396 -69.80 3.97 -40.10
CA VAL A 396 -70.63 4.81 -40.99
C VAL A 396 -70.70 4.17 -42.38
N LEU A 397 -69.60 3.65 -42.93
CA LEU A 397 -69.59 2.86 -44.17
C LEU A 397 -70.43 1.58 -44.03
N ALA A 398 -70.36 0.91 -42.87
CA ALA A 398 -71.22 -0.22 -42.53
C ALA A 398 -72.67 0.15 -42.18
N SER A 399 -72.98 1.43 -41.95
CA SER A 399 -74.34 1.93 -41.69
C SER A 399 -74.98 2.56 -42.93
N THR A 400 -74.18 2.96 -43.93
CA THR A 400 -74.66 3.44 -45.24
C THR A 400 -74.99 2.31 -46.22
N LYS A 401 -74.62 1.08 -45.88
CA LYS A 401 -75.09 -0.13 -46.55
C LYS A 401 -76.01 -0.87 -45.58
N ASP A 402 -77.30 -0.87 -45.92
CA ASP A 402 -78.36 -1.78 -45.48
C ASP A 402 -79.51 -1.13 -44.69
N ASP A 403 -80.58 -0.89 -45.45
CA ASP A 403 -81.96 -0.93 -45.01
C ASP A 403 -82.23 -2.24 -44.25
N GLY A 404 -82.30 -2.22 -42.92
CA GLY A 404 -82.49 -3.49 -42.21
C GLY A 404 -82.43 -3.43 -40.70
N ALA A 405 -83.26 -2.59 -40.05
CA ALA A 405 -83.35 -2.56 -38.59
C ALA A 405 -83.65 -3.95 -37.95
N GLY A 406 -84.21 -4.90 -38.71
CA GLY A 406 -84.38 -6.30 -38.29
C GLY A 406 -83.15 -7.21 -38.52
N GLU A 407 -82.34 -6.96 -39.56
CA GLU A 407 -81.11 -7.71 -39.82
C GLU A 407 -79.97 -7.23 -38.93
N ALA A 408 -79.87 -5.92 -38.64
CA ALA A 408 -78.91 -5.38 -37.68
C ALA A 408 -79.15 -5.93 -36.25
N ALA A 409 -80.39 -6.29 -35.90
CA ALA A 409 -80.69 -6.96 -34.63
C ALA A 409 -80.30 -8.45 -34.66
N ARG A 410 -80.48 -9.14 -35.79
CA ARG A 410 -80.00 -10.53 -35.98
C ARG A 410 -78.48 -10.60 -36.04
N GLN A 411 -77.82 -9.69 -36.75
CA GLN A 411 -76.37 -9.56 -36.81
C GLN A 411 -75.79 -9.14 -35.45
N ARG A 412 -76.47 -8.27 -34.68
CA ARG A 412 -76.04 -7.98 -33.29
C ARG A 412 -76.14 -9.21 -32.39
N ARG A 413 -77.19 -10.03 -32.53
CA ARG A 413 -77.29 -11.32 -31.83
C ARG A 413 -76.26 -12.33 -32.33
N ALA A 414 -76.01 -12.40 -33.64
CA ALA A 414 -74.99 -13.26 -34.22
C ALA A 414 -73.59 -12.85 -33.74
N ARG A 415 -73.22 -11.57 -33.79
CA ARG A 415 -71.98 -11.03 -33.24
C ARG A 415 -71.88 -11.20 -31.72
N ALA A 416 -72.99 -11.11 -30.99
CA ALA A 416 -73.00 -11.40 -29.56
C ALA A 416 -72.77 -12.89 -29.28
N HIS A 417 -73.32 -13.79 -30.09
CA HIS A 417 -73.03 -15.22 -30.03
C HIS A 417 -71.58 -15.52 -30.44
N GLU A 418 -71.08 -14.95 -31.54
CA GLU A 418 -69.68 -15.06 -31.97
C GLU A 418 -68.72 -14.53 -30.90
N ASN A 419 -69.03 -13.39 -30.26
CA ASN A 419 -68.26 -12.86 -29.14
C ASN A 419 -68.35 -13.77 -27.90
N GLN A 420 -69.52 -14.34 -27.62
CA GLN A 420 -69.70 -15.28 -26.51
C GLN A 420 -68.91 -16.57 -26.77
N ASP A 421 -68.90 -17.06 -28.00
CA ASP A 421 -68.17 -18.25 -28.41
C ASP A 421 -66.66 -17.98 -28.44
N PHE A 422 -66.22 -16.80 -28.87
CA PHE A 422 -64.82 -16.36 -28.77
C PHE A 422 -64.35 -16.25 -27.31
N LEU A 423 -65.16 -15.70 -26.40
CA LEU A 423 -64.83 -15.65 -24.98
C LEU A 423 -64.81 -17.04 -24.34
N ARG A 424 -65.74 -17.92 -24.71
CA ARG A 424 -65.73 -19.33 -24.29
C ARG A 424 -64.50 -20.05 -24.80
N GLU A 425 -64.10 -19.80 -26.05
CA GLU A 425 -62.88 -20.34 -26.62
C GLU A 425 -61.64 -19.83 -25.89
N GLN A 426 -61.59 -18.53 -25.54
CA GLN A 426 -60.49 -17.96 -24.75
C GLN A 426 -60.43 -18.54 -23.33
N ILE A 427 -61.58 -18.73 -22.67
CA ILE A 427 -61.66 -19.41 -21.37
C ILE A 427 -61.19 -20.86 -21.49
N ASN A 428 -61.63 -21.58 -22.52
CA ASN A 428 -61.26 -22.97 -22.76
C ASN A 428 -59.77 -23.09 -23.11
N GLN A 429 -59.22 -22.19 -23.92
CA GLN A 429 -57.78 -22.14 -24.24
C GLN A 429 -56.96 -21.84 -22.99
N ARG A 430 -57.41 -20.91 -22.13
CA ARG A 430 -56.74 -20.63 -20.85
C ARG A 430 -56.81 -21.83 -19.90
N ALA A 431 -57.98 -22.44 -19.76
CA ALA A 431 -58.15 -23.65 -18.95
C ALA A 431 -57.31 -24.81 -19.49
N ALA A 432 -57.24 -24.99 -20.81
CA ALA A 432 -56.39 -25.99 -21.45
C ALA A 432 -54.90 -25.71 -21.25
N ARG A 433 -54.47 -24.44 -21.29
CA ARG A 433 -53.09 -24.04 -20.95
C ARG A 433 -52.77 -24.33 -19.49
N GLU A 434 -53.64 -23.94 -18.56
CA GLU A 434 -53.45 -24.20 -17.13
C GLU A 434 -53.44 -25.72 -16.84
N GLN A 435 -54.29 -26.50 -17.52
CA GLN A 435 -54.28 -27.96 -17.43
C GLN A 435 -53.00 -28.55 -18.04
N ALA A 436 -52.55 -28.07 -19.21
CA ALA A 436 -51.31 -28.50 -19.83
C ALA A 436 -50.11 -28.22 -18.91
N GLU A 437 -50.02 -27.02 -18.32
CA GLU A 437 -48.98 -26.67 -17.35
C GLU A 437 -49.02 -27.56 -16.10
N ARG A 438 -50.22 -27.90 -15.59
CA ARG A 438 -50.36 -28.83 -14.47
C ARG A 438 -49.90 -30.24 -14.83
N MET A 439 -50.27 -30.72 -16.03
CA MET A 439 -49.84 -32.03 -16.53
C MET A 439 -48.33 -32.07 -16.78
N GLU A 440 -47.74 -30.99 -17.30
CA GLU A 440 -46.28 -30.85 -17.45
C GLU A 440 -45.58 -30.88 -16.10
N LYS A 441 -46.06 -30.13 -15.10
CA LYS A 441 -45.52 -30.19 -13.73
C LYS A 441 -45.61 -31.59 -13.14
N GLN A 442 -46.73 -32.28 -13.32
CA GLN A 442 -46.87 -33.67 -12.87
C GLN A 442 -45.90 -34.60 -13.58
N ARG A 443 -45.74 -34.47 -14.90
CA ARG A 443 -44.75 -35.24 -15.69
C ARG A 443 -43.33 -34.98 -15.18
N CYS A 444 -42.92 -33.72 -15.02
CA CYS A 444 -41.62 -33.36 -14.47
C CYS A 444 -41.38 -33.96 -13.07
N LEU A 445 -42.37 -33.92 -12.18
CA LEU A 445 -42.27 -34.54 -10.86
C LEU A 445 -42.14 -36.06 -10.95
N THR A 446 -42.86 -36.69 -11.87
CA THR A 446 -42.82 -38.15 -12.07
C THR A 446 -41.47 -38.57 -12.64
N ASP A 447 -40.95 -37.82 -13.62
CA ASP A 447 -39.62 -38.00 -14.20
C ASP A 447 -38.54 -37.84 -13.14
N GLN A 448 -38.63 -36.83 -12.28
CA GLN A 448 -37.71 -36.64 -11.15
C GLN A 448 -37.76 -37.79 -10.15
N GLN A 449 -38.96 -38.26 -9.78
CA GLN A 449 -39.11 -39.41 -8.88
C GLN A 449 -38.51 -40.68 -9.50
N SER A 450 -38.67 -40.88 -10.81
CA SER A 450 -38.06 -42.00 -11.51
C SER A 450 -36.52 -41.91 -11.52
N LEU A 451 -35.95 -40.72 -11.72
CA LEU A 451 -34.50 -40.49 -11.68
C LEU A 451 -33.93 -40.72 -10.28
N VAL A 452 -34.59 -40.20 -9.24
CA VAL A 452 -34.21 -40.48 -7.85
C VAL A 452 -34.29 -41.97 -7.57
N ALA A 453 -35.32 -42.66 -8.08
CA ALA A 453 -35.48 -44.10 -7.89
C ALA A 453 -34.40 -44.94 -8.57
N LEU A 454 -33.89 -44.50 -9.72
CA LEU A 454 -32.79 -45.16 -10.44
C LEU A 454 -31.45 -44.98 -9.73
N TYR A 455 -31.24 -43.85 -9.05
CA TYR A 455 -29.97 -43.52 -8.42
C TYR A 455 -30.00 -43.46 -6.88
N LYS A 456 -30.97 -44.13 -6.23
CA LYS A 456 -31.18 -44.05 -4.77
C LYS A 456 -29.88 -44.19 -3.97
N ASP A 457 -29.13 -45.26 -4.19
CA ASP A 457 -27.89 -45.55 -3.46
C ASP A 457 -26.82 -44.46 -3.65
N SER A 458 -26.75 -43.87 -4.86
CA SER A 458 -25.81 -42.79 -5.17
C SER A 458 -26.24 -41.48 -4.51
N VAL A 459 -27.54 -41.21 -4.49
CA VAL A 459 -28.13 -40.03 -3.82
C VAL A 459 -27.92 -40.12 -2.32
N GLU A 460 -28.17 -41.29 -1.71
CA GLU A 460 -27.99 -41.50 -0.27
C GLU A 460 -26.54 -41.31 0.17
N LYS A 461 -25.58 -41.86 -0.59
CA LYS A 461 -24.14 -41.64 -0.33
C LYS A 461 -23.78 -40.16 -0.41
N GLU A 462 -24.28 -39.46 -1.42
CA GLU A 462 -23.96 -38.06 -1.59
C GLU A 462 -24.62 -37.18 -0.51
N ILE A 463 -25.83 -37.51 -0.07
CA ILE A 463 -26.47 -36.87 1.08
C ILE A 463 -25.64 -37.11 2.36
N GLN A 464 -25.13 -38.32 2.60
CA GLN A 464 -24.24 -38.59 3.73
C GLN A 464 -22.93 -37.80 3.65
N ASN A 465 -22.35 -37.66 2.45
CA ASN A 465 -21.19 -36.81 2.23
C ASN A 465 -21.50 -35.34 2.58
N LEU A 466 -22.66 -34.83 2.19
CA LEU A 466 -23.08 -33.47 2.55
C LEU A 466 -23.39 -33.31 4.05
N GLU A 467 -23.94 -34.35 4.68
CA GLU A 467 -24.22 -34.41 6.12
C GLU A 467 -22.92 -34.35 6.96
N THR A 468 -21.87 -35.03 6.53
CA THR A 468 -20.55 -34.96 7.19
C THR A 468 -19.86 -33.61 7.00
N ALA A 469 -20.15 -32.89 5.91
CA ALA A 469 -19.60 -31.56 5.62
C ALA A 469 -20.25 -30.41 6.40
N LYS A 470 -21.20 -30.71 7.30
CA LYS A 470 -21.88 -29.70 8.11
C LYS A 470 -20.94 -29.04 9.12
N PRO A 471 -21.11 -27.73 9.36
CA PRO A 471 -20.49 -27.08 10.50
C PRO A 471 -20.94 -27.71 11.83
N ALA A 472 -20.06 -27.74 12.83
CA ALA A 472 -20.32 -28.38 14.12
C ALA A 472 -21.60 -27.86 14.82
N ARG A 473 -21.93 -26.57 14.65
CA ARG A 473 -23.14 -25.95 15.22
C ARG A 473 -24.45 -26.51 14.67
N TYR A 474 -24.42 -27.11 13.48
CA TYR A 474 -25.62 -27.58 12.77
C TYR A 474 -25.65 -29.10 12.60
N LYS A 475 -24.83 -29.85 13.35
CA LYS A 475 -24.72 -31.31 13.23
C LYS A 475 -26.07 -32.02 13.36
N ASP A 476 -26.95 -31.51 14.23
CA ASP A 476 -28.25 -32.14 14.52
C ASP A 476 -29.40 -31.65 13.62
N VAL A 477 -29.15 -30.67 12.75
CA VAL A 477 -30.20 -30.12 11.86
C VAL A 477 -30.14 -30.84 10.52
N PRO A 478 -31.15 -31.62 10.11
CA PRO A 478 -31.10 -32.41 8.88
C PRO A 478 -31.05 -31.52 7.62
N LEU A 479 -30.32 -31.95 6.58
CA LEU A 479 -30.26 -31.19 5.32
C LEU A 479 -31.60 -31.19 4.62
N LEU A 480 -32.20 -32.35 4.41
CA LEU A 480 -33.52 -32.44 3.81
C LEU A 480 -34.59 -32.34 4.90
N PRO A 481 -35.70 -31.62 4.63
CA PRO A 481 -36.81 -31.62 5.57
C PRO A 481 -37.33 -33.07 5.66
N PRO A 482 -37.74 -33.55 6.84
CA PRO A 482 -38.42 -34.83 6.91
C PRO A 482 -39.58 -34.77 5.92
N HIS A 483 -39.66 -35.75 5.01
CA HIS A 483 -40.69 -35.81 3.98
C HIS A 483 -42.02 -35.42 4.63
N GLN A 484 -42.58 -34.28 4.25
CA GLN A 484 -43.96 -33.94 4.58
C GLN A 484 -44.82 -34.91 3.78
N ARG A 485 -44.92 -36.15 4.26
CA ARG A 485 -45.92 -37.11 3.83
C ARG A 485 -47.25 -36.43 4.11
N ASN A 486 -47.94 -36.07 3.02
CA ASN A 486 -49.35 -35.71 3.00
C ASN A 486 -49.71 -34.36 3.64
N ARG A 487 -49.36 -33.26 2.98
CA ARG A 487 -50.31 -32.12 2.95
C ARG A 487 -50.97 -32.10 1.58
N PRO A 488 -52.23 -32.54 1.46
CA PRO A 488 -52.99 -32.32 0.24
C PRO A 488 -53.09 -30.80 0.03
N PHE A 489 -52.76 -30.36 -1.18
CA PHE A 489 -53.11 -29.01 -1.66
C PHE A 489 -54.62 -28.86 -1.78
#